data_AF-A0A7W0SSC2-F1
#
_entry.id   AF-A0A7W0SSC2-F1
#
_cell.length_a   1.000
_cell.length_b   1.000
_cell.length_c   1.000
_cell.angle_alpha   90.00
_cell.angle_beta   90.00
_cell.angle_gamma   90.00
#
_symmetry.space_group_name_H-M   'P 1'
#
loop_
_entity.id
_entity.type
_entity.pdbx_description
1 polymer ?
#
loop_
_entity_poly.entity_id
_entity_poly.type
_entity_poly.pdbx_seq_one_letter_code
_entity_poly.pdbx_strand_id
1 'polypeptide(L)'
;AQGWSDLQAQLGPVDPAAVTPYLGRHANPDLGEVTLALRQGALDFAASGFSSELRPQIDADGTVIAYRFVDPPVARYTPSLIVTFQEGADGRPQVALTTPGDFGEGELVYQFAPVGATATPAP
;
A
#
# COMPACT_ATOMS: atom_id res chain seq x y z
N ALA A 1 -1.37 17.90 -13.23
CA ALA A 1 -0.29 16.99 -12.84
C ALA A 1 0.42 17.59 -11.64
N GLN A 2 0.23 17.06 -10.44
CA GLN A 2 1.02 17.47 -9.28
C GLN A 2 2.45 16.94 -9.47
N GLY A 3 3.42 17.84 -9.38
CA GLY A 3 4.83 17.47 -9.42
C GLY A 3 5.25 16.77 -8.13
N TRP A 4 6.29 15.95 -8.20
CA TRP A 4 6.89 15.25 -7.05
C TRP A 4 7.17 16.17 -5.84
N SER A 5 7.52 17.43 -6.08
CA SER A 5 7.74 18.43 -5.01
C SER A 5 6.48 18.76 -4.20
N ASP A 6 5.32 18.83 -4.85
CA ASP A 6 4.04 19.10 -4.17
C ASP A 6 3.57 17.86 -3.39
N LEU A 7 3.81 16.66 -3.94
CA LEU A 7 3.50 15.41 -3.26
C LEU A 7 4.32 15.24 -1.98
N GLN A 8 5.61 15.56 -1.99
CA GLN A 8 6.47 15.43 -0.80
C GLN A 8 5.96 16.23 0.40
N ALA A 9 5.36 17.40 0.17
CA ALA A 9 4.79 18.22 1.23
C ALA A 9 3.53 17.59 1.87
N GLN A 10 2.88 16.67 1.18
CA GLN A 10 1.69 15.95 1.65
C GLN A 10 2.05 14.61 2.32
N LEU A 11 3.33 14.20 2.33
CA LEU A 11 3.73 12.94 2.95
C LEU A 11 3.88 13.11 4.46
N GLY A 12 3.19 12.26 5.22
CA GLY A 12 3.19 12.28 6.67
C GLY A 12 3.91 11.10 7.32
N PRO A 13 4.00 11.09 8.66
CA PRO A 13 4.44 9.92 9.41
C PRO A 13 3.40 8.79 9.32
N VAL A 14 3.87 7.55 9.34
CA VAL A 14 2.98 6.37 9.40
C VAL A 14 2.37 6.27 10.79
N ASP A 15 1.03 6.18 10.86
CA ASP A 15 0.36 5.81 12.10
C ASP A 15 0.39 4.28 12.29
N PRO A 16 1.01 3.75 13.36
CA PRO A 16 1.14 2.31 13.56
C PRO A 16 -0.21 1.62 13.76
N ALA A 17 -1.17 2.26 14.44
CA ALA A 17 -2.46 1.65 14.73
C ALA A 17 -3.29 1.45 13.44
N ALA A 18 -3.23 2.42 12.51
CA ALA A 18 -3.89 2.35 11.22
C ALA A 18 -3.34 1.23 10.32
N VAL A 19 -2.03 0.95 10.36
CA VAL A 19 -1.40 -0.04 9.47
C VAL A 19 -1.28 -1.43 10.06
N THR A 20 -1.34 -1.57 11.40
CA THR A 20 -1.19 -2.86 12.11
C THR A 20 -2.08 -3.98 11.56
N PRO A 21 -3.38 -3.76 11.25
CA PRO A 21 -4.24 -4.81 10.70
C PRO A 21 -3.76 -5.36 9.35
N TYR A 22 -3.00 -4.57 8.60
CA TYR A 22 -2.54 -4.91 7.26
C TYR A 22 -1.13 -5.49 7.23
N LEU A 23 -0.44 -5.60 8.37
CA LEU A 23 0.91 -6.17 8.43
C LEU A 23 0.88 -7.68 8.17
N GLY A 24 1.96 -8.18 7.58
CA GLY A 24 2.11 -9.59 7.22
C GLY A 24 2.13 -9.81 5.71
N ARG A 25 1.83 -11.04 5.32
CA ARG A 25 2.01 -11.54 3.96
C ARG A 25 0.68 -11.46 3.21
N HIS A 26 0.69 -10.95 1.98
CA HIS A 26 -0.50 -10.83 1.13
C HIS A 26 -0.20 -11.30 -0.29
N ALA A 27 -1.18 -11.93 -0.94
CA ALA A 27 -1.02 -12.47 -2.30
C ALA A 27 -2.11 -11.95 -3.25
N ASN A 28 -1.68 -11.72 -4.49
CA ASN A 28 -2.50 -11.42 -5.65
C ASN A 28 -2.15 -12.46 -6.74
N PRO A 29 -3.14 -13.04 -7.46
CA PRO A 29 -2.89 -14.08 -8.45
C PRO A 29 -2.03 -13.61 -9.64
N ASP A 30 -2.07 -12.33 -9.99
CA ASP A 30 -1.34 -11.76 -11.13
C ASP A 30 0.05 -11.24 -10.74
N LEU A 31 0.16 -10.59 -9.58
CA LEU A 31 1.38 -9.93 -9.11
C LEU A 31 2.20 -10.77 -8.12
N GLY A 32 1.67 -11.91 -7.69
CA GLY A 32 2.31 -12.76 -6.70
C GLY A 32 2.16 -12.18 -5.30
N GLU A 33 3.25 -12.19 -4.53
CA GLU A 33 3.18 -12.03 -3.09
C GLU A 33 4.02 -10.88 -2.57
N VAL A 34 3.47 -10.22 -1.55
CA VAL A 34 4.05 -9.06 -0.91
C VAL A 34 4.01 -9.23 0.60
N THR A 35 4.93 -8.58 1.29
CA THR A 35 4.97 -8.52 2.76
C THR A 35 4.96 -7.06 3.17
N LEU A 36 4.04 -6.72 4.06
CA LEU A 36 4.00 -5.44 4.75
C LEU A 36 4.61 -5.58 6.14
N ALA A 37 5.59 -4.72 6.44
CA ALA A 37 6.26 -4.71 7.73
C ALA A 37 6.44 -3.27 8.24
N LEU A 38 6.11 -3.04 9.52
CA LEU A 38 6.44 -1.77 10.18
C LEU A 38 7.76 -1.94 10.95
N ARG A 39 8.79 -1.16 10.59
CA ARG A 39 10.11 -1.19 11.22
C ARG A 39 10.54 0.22 11.57
N GLN A 40 10.75 0.52 12.85
CA GLN A 40 11.17 1.85 13.33
C GLN A 40 10.29 3.01 12.82
N GLY A 41 8.98 2.79 12.66
CA GLY A 41 8.05 3.80 12.15
C GLY A 41 8.05 3.99 10.63
N ALA A 42 8.82 3.18 9.90
CA ALA A 42 8.77 3.06 8.45
C ALA A 42 7.93 1.84 8.04
N LEU A 43 6.95 2.06 7.17
CA LEU A 43 6.17 0.98 6.58
C LEU A 43 6.89 0.49 5.32
N ASP A 44 7.35 -0.74 5.33
CA ASP A 44 8.04 -1.37 4.21
C ASP A 44 7.08 -2.26 3.42
N PHE A 45 7.12 -2.11 2.10
CA PHE A 45 6.45 -2.99 1.14
C PHE A 45 7.51 -3.82 0.42
N ALA A 46 7.56 -5.11 0.71
CA ALA A 46 8.50 -6.03 0.13
C ALA A 46 7.78 -6.98 -0.84
N ALA A 47 8.24 -7.04 -2.09
CA ALA A 47 7.83 -8.03 -3.07
C ALA A 47 9.03 -8.91 -3.45
N SER A 48 8.81 -9.96 -4.24
CA SER A 48 9.90 -10.82 -4.70
C SER A 48 10.93 -10.03 -5.52
N GLY A 49 12.06 -9.68 -4.90
CA GLY A 49 13.20 -9.01 -5.54
C GLY A 49 13.33 -7.50 -5.27
N PHE A 50 12.41 -6.88 -4.51
CA PHE A 50 12.58 -5.49 -4.07
C PHE A 50 11.82 -5.19 -2.78
N SER A 51 12.27 -4.16 -2.06
CA SER A 51 11.54 -3.54 -0.96
C SER A 51 11.53 -2.04 -1.16
N SER A 52 10.50 -1.35 -0.68
CA SER A 52 10.42 0.11 -0.75
C SER A 52 9.55 0.64 0.38
N GLU A 53 9.93 1.80 0.92
CA GLU A 53 9.19 2.47 1.98
C GLU A 53 7.91 3.12 1.43
N LEU A 54 6.81 2.91 2.16
CA LEU A 54 5.53 3.56 2.00
C LEU A 54 5.36 4.68 3.01
N ARG A 55 4.92 5.85 2.53
CA ARG A 55 4.49 6.98 3.36
C ARG A 55 3.03 7.34 3.08
N PRO A 56 2.21 7.64 4.10
CA PRO A 56 0.86 8.13 3.87
C PRO A 56 0.92 9.51 3.19
N GLN A 57 0.14 9.67 2.14
CA GLN A 57 -0.26 10.96 1.61
C GLN A 57 -1.47 11.44 2.41
N ILE A 58 -1.33 12.63 2.99
CA ILE A 58 -2.33 13.27 3.83
C ILE A 58 -2.92 14.46 3.07
N ASP A 59 -4.24 14.56 3.03
CA ASP A 59 -4.93 15.72 2.46
C ASP A 59 -5.02 16.90 3.46
N ALA A 60 -5.62 18.01 3.05
CA ALA A 60 -5.71 19.24 3.84
C ALA A 60 -6.49 19.09 5.18
N ASP A 61 -7.36 18.11 5.30
CA ASP A 61 -8.13 17.76 6.50
C ASP A 61 -7.35 16.86 7.48
N GLY A 62 -6.17 16.38 7.09
CA GLY A 62 -5.39 15.43 7.88
C GLY A 62 -5.77 13.97 7.62
N THR A 63 -6.58 13.70 6.59
CA THR A 63 -7.01 12.35 6.23
C THR A 63 -6.00 11.67 5.32
N VAL A 64 -5.71 10.39 5.58
CA VAL A 64 -4.84 9.58 4.71
C VAL A 64 -5.63 9.15 3.49
N ILE A 65 -5.21 9.61 2.31
CA ILE A 65 -5.89 9.32 1.04
C ILE A 65 -5.22 8.20 0.23
N ALA A 66 -3.93 7.98 0.44
CA ALA A 66 -3.15 6.92 -0.21
C ALA A 66 -1.81 6.72 0.52
N TYR A 67 -1.09 5.65 0.17
CA TYR A 67 0.31 5.44 0.53
C TYR A 67 1.18 5.50 -0.73
N ARG A 68 2.33 6.16 -0.62
CA ARG A 68 3.26 6.46 -1.71
C ARG A 68 4.59 5.77 -1.47
N PHE A 69 5.14 5.19 -2.53
CA PHE A 69 6.52 4.74 -2.53
C PHE A 69 7.46 5.95 -2.54
N VAL A 70 8.36 6.02 -1.57
CA VAL A 70 9.27 7.16 -1.39
C VAL A 70 10.74 6.84 -1.64
N ASP A 71 11.10 5.56 -1.69
CA ASP A 71 12.47 5.09 -1.93
C ASP A 71 12.56 4.25 -3.23
N PRO A 72 13.69 4.28 -3.96
CA PRO A 72 13.96 3.36 -5.06
C PRO A 72 13.82 1.86 -4.67
N PRO A 73 13.57 0.96 -5.63
CA PRO A 73 13.45 1.22 -7.07
C PRO A 73 12.05 1.70 -7.48
N VAL A 74 11.07 1.71 -6.57
CA VAL A 74 9.64 1.86 -6.91
C VAL A 74 9.21 3.32 -6.96
N ALA A 75 9.84 4.21 -6.20
CA ALA A 75 9.48 5.64 -6.15
C ALA A 75 9.45 6.34 -7.52
N ARG A 76 10.16 5.81 -8.53
CA ARG A 76 10.13 6.33 -9.92
C ARG A 76 8.76 6.25 -10.60
N TYR A 77 7.85 5.41 -10.09
CA TYR A 77 6.49 5.25 -10.61
C TYR A 77 5.47 6.15 -9.89
N THR A 78 5.90 6.90 -8.88
CA THR A 78 5.08 7.92 -8.21
C THR A 78 5.03 9.19 -9.09
N PRO A 79 3.89 9.88 -9.25
CA PRO A 79 2.63 9.81 -8.49
C PRO A 79 1.56 8.86 -9.08
N SER A 80 1.88 8.02 -10.04
CA SER A 80 0.85 7.18 -10.69
C SER A 80 0.59 5.88 -9.95
N LEU A 81 1.61 5.33 -9.28
CA LEU A 81 1.48 4.13 -8.46
C LEU A 81 1.13 4.49 -7.00
N ILE A 82 0.03 3.94 -6.49
CA ILE A 82 -0.40 4.12 -5.09
C ILE A 82 -0.77 2.81 -4.43
N VAL A 83 -0.66 2.78 -3.10
CA VAL A 83 -1.20 1.72 -2.26
C VAL A 83 -2.33 2.28 -1.41
N THR A 84 -3.44 1.55 -1.29
CA THR A 84 -4.51 1.83 -0.33
C THR A 84 -4.78 0.61 0.54
N PHE A 85 -5.25 0.86 1.75
CA PHE A 85 -5.66 -0.17 2.70
C PHE A 85 -7.17 -0.13 2.84
N GLN A 86 -7.80 -1.29 2.74
CA GLN A 86 -9.26 -1.39 2.77
C GLN A 86 -9.69 -2.68 3.44
N GLU A 87 -10.90 -2.68 3.97
CA GLU A 87 -11.56 -3.91 4.39
C GLU A 87 -12.14 -4.60 3.16
N GLY A 88 -11.81 -5.87 2.98
CA GLY A 88 -12.39 -6.73 1.96
C GLY A 88 -13.86 -7.06 2.23
N ALA A 89 -14.55 -7.59 1.22
CA ALA A 89 -15.94 -8.04 1.37
C ALA A 89 -16.14 -9.07 2.50
N ASP A 90 -15.11 -9.87 2.80
CA ASP A 90 -15.11 -10.86 3.89
C ASP A 90 -14.75 -10.28 5.27
N GLY A 91 -14.67 -8.95 5.41
CA GLY A 91 -14.25 -8.28 6.65
C GLY A 91 -12.74 -8.41 6.94
N ARG A 92 -11.95 -8.89 5.97
CA ARG A 92 -10.51 -9.11 6.14
C ARG A 92 -9.71 -7.92 5.61
N PRO A 93 -8.60 -7.54 6.26
CA PRO A 93 -7.74 -6.47 5.77
C PRO A 93 -7.19 -6.84 4.38
N GLN A 94 -7.32 -5.93 3.42
CA GLN A 94 -6.78 -6.06 2.08
C GLN A 94 -5.86 -4.88 1.74
N VAL A 95 -4.87 -5.17 0.91
CA VAL A 95 -3.96 -4.18 0.34
C VAL A 95 -4.29 -4.03 -1.13
N ALA A 96 -4.54 -2.82 -1.59
CA ALA A 96 -4.76 -2.55 -3.01
C ALA A 96 -3.61 -1.74 -3.59
N LEU A 97 -3.07 -2.20 -4.72
CA LEU A 97 -2.11 -1.47 -5.52
C LEU A 97 -2.84 -0.93 -6.75
N THR A 98 -2.88 0.39 -6.88
CA THR A 98 -3.48 1.04 -8.05
C THR A 98 -2.40 1.55 -8.98
N THR A 99 -2.46 1.12 -10.23
CA THR A 99 -1.55 1.54 -11.31
C THR A 99 -2.35 2.32 -12.36
N PRO A 100 -1.72 3.25 -13.10
CA PRO A 100 -2.36 3.81 -14.28
C PRO A 100 -2.64 2.67 -15.28
N GLY A 101 -3.81 2.72 -15.92
CA GLY A 101 -4.10 1.87 -17.08
C GLY A 101 -3.28 2.29 -18.29
N ASP A 102 -3.16 1.39 -19.26
CA ASP A 102 -2.50 1.66 -20.54
C ASP A 102 -3.45 2.40 -21.50
N PHE A 103 -2.94 3.24 -22.40
CA PHE A 103 -3.68 3.89 -23.49
C PHE A 103 -5.12 4.39 -23.21
N GLY A 104 -5.36 5.05 -22.07
CA GLY A 104 -6.67 5.63 -21.75
C GLY A 104 -7.68 4.64 -21.17
N GLU A 105 -7.26 3.41 -20.89
CA GLU A 105 -7.95 2.53 -19.96
C GLU A 105 -7.81 3.11 -18.55
N GLY A 106 -8.89 3.03 -17.76
CA GLY A 106 -8.93 3.55 -16.40
C GLY A 106 -7.89 2.90 -15.48
N GLU A 107 -7.82 3.36 -14.23
CA GLU A 107 -6.91 2.81 -13.23
C GLU A 107 -7.11 1.29 -13.05
N LEU A 108 -6.01 0.54 -12.98
CA LEU A 108 -6.01 -0.87 -12.66
C LEU A 108 -5.76 -1.05 -11.17
N VAL A 109 -6.64 -1.81 -10.50
CA VAL A 109 -6.55 -2.06 -9.06
C VAL A 109 -6.28 -3.54 -8.81
N TYR A 110 -5.11 -3.83 -8.23
CA TYR A 110 -4.71 -5.18 -7.84
C TYR A 110 -4.91 -5.38 -6.35
N GLN A 111 -5.80 -6.29 -5.97
CA GLN A 111 -6.08 -6.61 -4.57
C GLN A 111 -5.20 -7.76 -4.10
N PHE A 112 -4.48 -7.55 -3.00
CA PHE A 112 -3.71 -8.56 -2.31
C PHE A 112 -4.47 -8.99 -1.04
N ALA A 113 -4.79 -10.28 -0.96
CA ALA A 113 -5.47 -10.88 0.17
C ALA A 113 -4.46 -11.47 1.17
N PRO A 114 -4.74 -11.43 2.48
CA PRO A 114 -3.82 -11.92 3.50
C PRO A 114 -3.60 -13.43 3.38
N VAL A 115 -2.34 -13.84 3.38
CA VAL A 115 -1.90 -15.24 3.32
C VAL A 115 -1.68 -15.74 4.74
N GLY A 116 -2.37 -16.81 5.13
CA GLY A 116 -2.15 -17.45 6.42
C GLY A 116 -3.00 -16.91 7.58
N ALA A 117 -4.01 -16.08 7.32
CA ALA A 117 -5.11 -15.87 8.27
C ALA A 117 -5.97 -17.14 8.35
N THR A 118 -5.41 -18.20 8.92
CA THR A 118 -6.23 -19.31 9.41
C THR A 118 -7.07 -18.72 10.52
N ALA A 119 -8.39 -18.69 10.32
CA ALA A 119 -9.32 -18.51 11.41
C ALA A 119 -8.95 -19.55 12.46
N THR A 120 -8.46 -19.12 13.62
CA THR A 120 -8.36 -20.00 14.77
C THR A 120 -9.77 -20.55 15.01
N PRO A 121 -10.01 -21.87 14.90
CA PRO A 121 -11.29 -22.41 15.34
C PRO A 121 -11.40 -22.10 16.84
N ALA A 122 -12.47 -21.41 17.24
CA ALA A 122 -12.76 -21.20 18.65
C ALA A 122 -12.93 -22.57 19.35
N PRO A 123 -12.49 -22.71 20.62
CA PRO A 123 -12.60 -23.96 21.37
C PRO A 123 -14.04 -24.40 21.62
#